data_AF-A0A8J6JVH5-F1
#
_entry.id   AF-A0A8J6JVH5-F1
#
_cell.length_a   1.000
_cell.length_b   1.000
_cell.length_c   1.000
_cell.angle_alpha   90.00
_cell.angle_beta   90.00
_cell.angle_gamma   90.00
#
_symmetry.space_group_name_H-M   'P 1'
#
loop_
_entity.id
_entity.type
_entity.pdbx_description
1 polymer ?
#
loop_
_entity_poly.entity_id
_entity_poly.type
_entity_poly.pdbx_seq_one_letter_code
_entity_poly.pdbx_strand_id
1 'polypeptide(L)'
;LYRHKELAALADESEMDPKELDAQKFDLNYVALDGEIGCMVNGAGLAMATRDIIKLYGSSPANFLDVGGTADAARVTEAFRIITSDPNVKGILVNIFGGIAKCDMIANGIVAASKNLDLKVPLVVRLEGTNVELGKKILAESGLAIIAADNLADAAKKAVAAVKEARASGVAGGV
;
A
#
# COMPACT_ATOMS: atom_id res chain seq x y z
N LEU A 1 10.91 -21.58 -13.50
CA LEU A 1 11.37 -21.03 -14.81
C LEU A 1 12.88 -20.86 -14.92
N TYR A 2 13.62 -20.44 -13.88
CA TYR A 2 15.07 -20.13 -13.99
C TYR A 2 15.95 -21.22 -14.65
N ARG A 3 15.57 -22.50 -14.50
CA ARG A 3 16.27 -23.69 -15.06
C ARG A 3 15.55 -24.34 -16.26
N HIS A 4 14.46 -23.72 -16.73
CA HIS A 4 13.64 -24.16 -17.86
C HIS A 4 13.27 -22.93 -18.68
N LYS A 5 14.27 -22.36 -19.38
CA LYS A 5 14.12 -21.11 -20.14
C LYS A 5 13.14 -21.27 -21.29
N GLU A 6 13.07 -22.47 -21.86
CA GLU A 6 12.11 -22.88 -22.87
C GLU A 6 10.65 -22.69 -22.41
N LEU A 7 10.35 -22.99 -21.14
CA LEU A 7 9.02 -22.77 -20.57
C LEU A 7 8.78 -21.30 -20.23
N ALA A 8 9.83 -20.55 -19.88
CA ALA A 8 9.72 -19.12 -19.57
C ALA A 8 9.34 -18.32 -20.82
N ALA A 9 9.88 -18.72 -21.97
CA ALA A 9 9.57 -18.14 -23.26
C ALA A 9 8.13 -18.41 -23.74
N LEU A 10 7.40 -19.33 -23.08
CA LEU A 10 5.99 -19.61 -23.36
C LEU A 10 5.04 -18.77 -22.50
N ALA A 11 5.54 -17.91 -21.61
CA ALA A 11 4.71 -17.03 -20.83
C ALA A 11 3.98 -16.04 -21.75
N ASP A 12 2.65 -16.00 -21.65
CA ASP A 12 1.81 -15.07 -22.38
C ASP A 12 1.41 -13.92 -21.46
N GLU A 13 2.05 -12.75 -21.66
CA GLU A 13 1.76 -11.57 -20.86
C GLU A 13 0.39 -10.97 -21.17
N SER A 14 -0.20 -11.27 -22.33
CA SER A 14 -1.52 -10.73 -22.71
C SER A 14 -2.68 -11.29 -21.89
N GLU A 15 -2.47 -12.44 -21.23
CA GLU A 15 -3.43 -13.11 -20.34
C GLU A 15 -3.28 -12.70 -18.86
N MET A 16 -2.33 -11.80 -18.54
CA MET A 16 -2.10 -11.31 -17.17
C MET A 16 -2.70 -9.92 -16.96
N ASP A 17 -3.07 -9.59 -15.72
CA ASP A 17 -3.50 -8.23 -15.38
C ASP A 17 -2.32 -7.25 -15.59
N PRO A 18 -2.50 -6.15 -16.34
CA PRO A 18 -1.45 -5.15 -16.56
C PRO A 18 -0.83 -4.59 -15.27
N LYS A 19 -1.61 -4.47 -14.19
CA LYS A 19 -1.12 -4.01 -12.87
C LYS A 19 -0.20 -5.04 -12.23
N GLU A 20 -0.46 -6.33 -12.42
CA GLU A 20 0.41 -7.41 -11.95
C GLU A 20 1.73 -7.44 -12.74
N LEU A 21 1.67 -7.21 -14.06
CA LEU A 21 2.85 -7.07 -14.90
C LEU A 21 3.72 -5.87 -14.50
N ASP A 22 3.10 -4.72 -14.25
CA ASP A 22 3.81 -3.53 -13.81
C ASP A 22 4.44 -3.74 -12.43
N ALA A 23 3.73 -4.39 -11.50
CA ALA A 23 4.26 -4.77 -10.20
C ALA A 23 5.51 -5.67 -10.32
N GLN A 24 5.46 -6.68 -11.20
CA GLN A 24 6.58 -7.61 -11.40
C GLN A 24 7.88 -6.92 -11.83
N LYS A 25 7.79 -5.83 -12.62
CA LYS A 25 8.98 -5.06 -13.06
C LYS A 25 9.75 -4.42 -11.90
N PHE A 26 9.11 -4.26 -10.75
CA PHE A 26 9.68 -3.64 -9.54
C PHE A 26 9.85 -4.63 -8.38
N ASP A 27 9.78 -5.94 -8.66
CA ASP A 27 9.78 -7.01 -7.66
C ASP A 27 8.64 -6.88 -6.61
N LEU A 28 7.49 -6.35 -7.04
CA LEU A 28 6.30 -6.23 -6.21
C LEU A 28 5.36 -7.41 -6.47
N ASN A 29 4.83 -8.01 -5.41
CA ASN A 29 3.81 -9.05 -5.54
C ASN A 29 2.44 -8.40 -5.38
N TYR A 30 1.76 -8.12 -6.49
CA TYR A 30 0.44 -7.50 -6.52
C TYR A 30 -0.61 -8.50 -6.99
N VAL A 31 -1.83 -8.41 -6.44
CA VAL A 31 -3.02 -9.08 -6.97
C VAL A 31 -4.21 -8.13 -6.81
N ALA A 32 -4.95 -7.88 -7.87
CA ALA A 32 -6.14 -7.03 -7.85
C ALA A 32 -7.31 -7.73 -7.13
N LEU A 33 -8.16 -6.97 -6.43
CA LEU A 33 -9.35 -7.45 -5.75
C LEU A 33 -10.52 -6.46 -5.90
N ASP A 34 -11.75 -6.94 -5.72
CA ASP A 34 -12.96 -6.13 -5.83
C ASP A 34 -13.26 -5.34 -4.53
N GLY A 35 -12.41 -4.38 -4.20
CA GLY A 35 -12.54 -3.56 -3.01
C GLY A 35 -12.19 -2.09 -3.22
N GLU A 36 -12.04 -1.37 -2.12
CA GLU A 36 -11.86 0.09 -2.13
C GLU A 36 -10.71 0.58 -1.26
N ILE A 37 -10.20 -0.23 -0.33
CA ILE A 37 -9.02 0.14 0.45
C ILE A 37 -7.80 -0.52 -0.15
N GLY A 38 -6.96 0.28 -0.80
CA GLY A 38 -5.66 -0.16 -1.28
C GLY A 38 -4.76 -0.52 -0.11
N CYS A 39 -4.02 -1.62 -0.21
CA CYS A 39 -3.12 -2.09 0.84
C CYS A 39 -1.68 -2.09 0.32
N MET A 40 -0.74 -1.57 1.10
CA MET A 40 0.71 -1.72 0.86
C MET A 40 1.37 -2.28 2.12
N VAL A 41 1.93 -3.48 2.03
CA VAL A 41 2.41 -4.22 3.20
C VAL A 41 3.75 -4.89 2.89
N ASN A 42 4.60 -5.09 3.89
CA ASN A 42 5.78 -5.94 3.74
C ASN A 42 5.57 -7.32 4.38
N GLY A 43 5.72 -8.37 3.56
CA GLY A 43 5.50 -9.76 3.90
C GLY A 43 4.09 -10.25 3.55
N ALA A 44 4.03 -11.29 2.71
CA ALA A 44 2.79 -11.89 2.23
C ALA A 44 1.80 -12.29 3.33
N GLY A 45 2.28 -12.87 4.44
CA GLY A 45 1.42 -13.22 5.58
C GLY A 45 0.77 -12.01 6.24
N LEU A 46 1.53 -10.92 6.40
CA LEU A 46 1.01 -9.67 6.94
C LEU A 46 0.05 -8.99 5.95
N ALA A 47 0.32 -9.09 4.65
CA ALA A 47 -0.56 -8.56 3.61
C ALA A 47 -1.93 -9.26 3.62
N MET A 48 -1.95 -10.60 3.75
CA MET A 48 -3.20 -11.36 3.93
C MET A 48 -3.93 -10.98 5.23
N ALA A 49 -3.22 -10.89 6.36
CA ALA A 49 -3.85 -10.49 7.63
C ALA A 49 -4.41 -9.06 7.59
N THR A 50 -3.74 -8.15 6.88
CA THR A 50 -4.18 -6.77 6.68
C THR A 50 -5.46 -6.70 5.85
N ARG A 51 -5.54 -7.52 4.80
CA ARG A 51 -6.75 -7.71 3.99
C ARG A 51 -7.93 -8.19 4.86
N ASP A 52 -7.70 -9.24 5.66
CA ASP A 52 -8.72 -9.86 6.49
C ASP A 52 -9.26 -8.89 7.56
N ILE A 53 -8.37 -8.13 8.19
CA ILE A 53 -8.78 -7.18 9.24
C ILE A 53 -9.55 -5.97 8.67
N ILE A 54 -9.23 -5.50 7.46
CA ILE A 54 -10.05 -4.49 6.77
C ILE A 54 -11.47 -5.03 6.53
N LYS A 55 -11.57 -6.29 6.10
CA LYS A 55 -12.86 -6.95 5.89
C LYS A 55 -13.64 -7.08 7.20
N LEU A 56 -12.95 -7.47 8.28
CA LEU A 56 -13.51 -7.58 9.62
C LEU A 56 -14.12 -6.27 10.13
N TYR A 57 -13.49 -5.12 9.81
CA TYR A 57 -14.01 -3.79 10.18
C TYR A 57 -15.01 -3.19 9.19
N GLY A 58 -15.45 -3.95 8.19
CA GLY A 58 -16.61 -3.62 7.37
C GLY A 58 -16.31 -2.75 6.15
N SER A 59 -15.12 -2.85 5.57
CA SER A 59 -14.84 -2.40 4.19
C SER A 59 -14.25 -3.56 3.37
N SER A 60 -13.86 -3.31 2.13
CA SER A 60 -13.28 -4.33 1.24
C SER A 60 -11.89 -3.89 0.78
N PRO A 61 -10.87 -4.74 0.89
CA PRO A 61 -9.53 -4.44 0.39
C PRO A 61 -9.49 -4.55 -1.14
N ALA A 62 -8.90 -3.55 -1.79
CA ALA A 62 -8.85 -3.41 -3.25
C ALA A 62 -7.71 -4.21 -3.90
N ASN A 63 -6.73 -4.62 -3.12
CA ASN A 63 -5.61 -5.41 -3.61
C ASN A 63 -4.94 -6.19 -2.49
N PHE A 64 -4.15 -7.18 -2.89
CA PHE A 64 -3.00 -7.66 -2.15
C PHE A 64 -1.75 -6.97 -2.73
N LEU A 65 -0.84 -6.50 -1.88
CA LEU A 65 0.48 -6.03 -2.31
C LEU A 65 1.52 -6.28 -1.23
N ASP A 66 2.51 -7.09 -1.57
CA ASP A 66 3.73 -7.29 -0.78
C ASP A 66 4.90 -6.57 -1.44
N VAL A 67 5.44 -5.56 -0.77
CA VAL A 67 6.64 -4.79 -1.19
C VAL A 67 7.96 -5.48 -0.83
N GLY A 68 7.91 -6.63 -0.17
CA GLY A 68 9.05 -7.41 0.28
C GLY A 68 9.78 -6.80 1.49
N GLY A 69 10.89 -7.42 1.89
CA GLY A 69 11.67 -7.02 3.06
C GLY A 69 12.47 -5.71 2.89
N THR A 70 12.61 -5.22 1.66
CA THR A 70 13.35 -4.00 1.30
C THR A 70 12.46 -3.06 0.50
N ALA A 71 11.77 -2.17 1.21
CA ALA A 71 10.91 -1.15 0.61
C ALA A 71 11.69 0.17 0.43
N ASP A 72 12.44 0.27 -0.66
CA ASP A 72 13.07 1.54 -1.04
C ASP A 72 12.05 2.55 -1.60
N ALA A 73 12.49 3.80 -1.80
CA ALA A 73 11.61 4.87 -2.26
C ALA A 73 11.03 4.62 -3.66
N ALA A 74 11.76 3.93 -4.55
CA ALA A 74 11.30 3.64 -5.91
C ALA A 74 10.16 2.61 -5.89
N ARG A 75 10.34 1.52 -5.14
CA ARG A 75 9.31 0.50 -4.93
C ARG A 75 8.08 1.05 -4.24
N VAL A 76 8.24 1.91 -3.23
CA VAL A 76 7.12 2.57 -2.55
C VAL A 76 6.36 3.49 -3.52
N THR A 77 7.07 4.27 -4.33
CA THR A 77 6.44 5.14 -5.33
C THR A 77 5.64 4.34 -6.35
N GLU A 78 6.21 3.24 -6.84
CA GLU A 78 5.52 2.41 -7.82
C GLU A 78 4.33 1.66 -7.21
N ALA A 79 4.47 1.17 -5.98
CA ALA A 79 3.37 0.59 -5.22
C ALA A 79 2.19 1.56 -5.12
N PHE A 80 2.44 2.83 -4.78
CA PHE A 80 1.39 3.84 -4.78
C PHE A 80 0.80 4.05 -6.17
N ARG A 81 1.61 4.17 -7.22
CA ARG A 81 1.13 4.34 -8.60
C ARG A 81 0.19 3.21 -9.02
N ILE A 82 0.59 1.96 -8.77
CA ILE A 82 -0.21 0.77 -9.11
C ILE A 82 -1.52 0.79 -8.33
N ILE A 83 -1.48 1.06 -7.02
CA ILE A 83 -2.69 1.13 -6.18
C ILE A 83 -3.63 2.22 -6.70
N THR A 84 -3.13 3.43 -6.96
CA THR A 84 -3.97 4.56 -7.39
C THR A 84 -4.39 4.51 -8.85
N SER A 85 -3.82 3.62 -9.66
CA SER A 85 -4.30 3.37 -11.02
C SER A 85 -5.68 2.70 -11.03
N ASP A 86 -6.07 2.08 -9.91
CA ASP A 86 -7.39 1.48 -9.75
C ASP A 86 -8.41 2.53 -9.27
N PRO A 87 -9.41 2.90 -10.10
CA PRO A 87 -10.39 3.92 -9.75
C PRO A 87 -11.31 3.53 -8.58
N ASN A 88 -11.36 2.24 -8.21
CA ASN A 88 -12.13 1.76 -7.07
C ASN A 88 -11.47 2.11 -5.74
N VAL A 89 -10.16 2.42 -5.73
CA VAL A 89 -9.45 2.77 -4.50
C VAL A 89 -9.91 4.12 -3.98
N LYS A 90 -10.49 4.12 -2.78
CA LYS A 90 -11.01 5.30 -2.05
C LYS A 90 -10.21 5.63 -0.80
N GLY A 91 -9.21 4.82 -0.46
CA GLY A 91 -8.29 5.04 0.64
C GLY A 91 -7.14 4.04 0.59
N ILE A 92 -6.02 4.36 1.22
CA ILE A 92 -4.83 3.50 1.25
C ILE A 92 -4.44 3.23 2.70
N LEU A 93 -4.19 1.96 3.00
CA LEU A 93 -3.61 1.52 4.24
C LEU A 93 -2.21 0.96 3.98
N VAL A 94 -1.21 1.63 4.56
CA VAL A 94 0.17 1.18 4.59
C VAL A 94 0.43 0.52 5.94
N ASN A 95 0.85 -0.73 5.94
CA ASN A 95 1.19 -1.46 7.16
C ASN A 95 2.58 -2.07 7.01
N ILE A 96 3.57 -1.44 7.63
CA ILE A 96 4.97 -1.86 7.53
C ILE A 96 5.52 -2.25 8.90
N PHE A 97 6.06 -3.46 8.97
CA PHE A 97 6.83 -3.93 10.11
C PHE A 97 8.32 -3.87 9.76
N GLY A 98 9.01 -2.84 10.25
CA GLY A 98 10.42 -2.56 10.05
C GLY A 98 11.31 -3.53 10.83
N GLY A 99 11.69 -4.63 10.17
CA GLY A 99 12.80 -5.49 10.60
C GLY A 99 14.13 -4.95 10.10
N ILE A 100 14.51 -5.35 8.88
CA ILE A 100 15.76 -4.90 8.23
C ILE A 100 15.63 -3.45 7.73
N ALA A 101 14.47 -3.09 7.20
CA ALA A 101 14.18 -1.73 6.77
C ALA A 101 13.80 -0.85 7.98
N LYS A 102 14.41 0.33 8.10
CA LYS A 102 14.14 1.27 9.19
C LYS A 102 12.92 2.14 8.86
N CYS A 103 12.06 2.37 9.85
CA CYS A 103 10.80 3.09 9.68
C CYS A 103 10.98 4.53 9.17
N ASP A 104 12.10 5.19 9.49
CA ASP A 104 12.41 6.53 9.00
C ASP A 104 12.68 6.57 7.49
N MET A 105 13.36 5.56 6.95
CA MET A 105 13.57 5.45 5.51
C MET A 105 12.26 5.20 4.77
N ILE A 106 11.41 4.33 5.32
CA ILE A 106 10.08 4.03 4.78
C ILE A 106 9.19 5.27 4.83
N ALA A 107 9.15 5.98 5.96
CA ALA A 107 8.37 7.20 6.12
C ALA A 107 8.77 8.27 5.10
N ASN A 108 10.07 8.47 4.88
CA ASN A 108 10.56 9.37 3.84
C ASN A 108 10.10 8.93 2.43
N GLY A 109 10.17 7.64 2.13
CA GLY A 109 9.67 7.08 0.87
C GLY A 109 8.18 7.33 0.66
N ILE A 110 7.36 7.13 1.70
CA ILE A 110 5.92 7.41 1.67
C ILE A 110 5.67 8.90 1.45
N VAL A 111 6.35 9.78 2.20
CA VAL A 111 6.17 11.24 2.05
C VAL A 111 6.56 11.72 0.65
N ALA A 112 7.67 11.22 0.11
CA ALA A 112 8.12 11.55 -1.23
C ALA A 112 7.13 11.07 -2.29
N ALA A 113 6.70 9.80 -2.21
CA ALA A 113 5.72 9.23 -3.14
C ALA A 113 4.39 9.99 -3.10
N SER A 114 3.87 10.28 -1.90
CA SER A 114 2.61 11.00 -1.71
C SER A 114 2.65 12.42 -2.29
N LYS A 115 3.79 13.13 -2.18
CA LYS A 115 3.99 14.45 -2.79
C LYS A 115 4.09 14.38 -4.31
N ASN A 116 4.85 13.40 -4.82
CA ASN A 116 5.08 13.25 -6.26
C ASN A 116 3.82 12.83 -7.02
N LEU A 117 2.97 12.00 -6.41
CA LEU A 117 1.74 11.49 -7.01
C LEU A 117 0.50 12.33 -6.67
N ASP A 118 0.64 13.35 -5.82
CA ASP A 118 -0.46 14.23 -5.39
C ASP A 118 -1.70 13.45 -4.92
N LEU A 119 -1.50 12.51 -4.00
CA LEU A 119 -2.53 11.57 -3.55
C LEU A 119 -3.78 12.29 -3.02
N LYS A 120 -4.94 11.98 -3.62
CA LYS A 120 -6.24 12.57 -3.25
C LYS A 120 -7.05 11.73 -2.28
N VAL A 121 -6.70 10.45 -2.14
CA VAL A 121 -7.38 9.52 -1.24
C VAL A 121 -6.74 9.56 0.16
N PRO A 122 -7.52 9.33 1.23
CA PRO A 122 -6.97 9.26 2.58
C PRO A 122 -5.89 8.20 2.71
N LEU A 123 -4.80 8.55 3.40
CA LEU A 123 -3.66 7.67 3.62
C LEU A 123 -3.52 7.37 5.11
N VAL A 124 -3.69 6.11 5.48
CA VAL A 124 -3.44 5.60 6.83
C VAL A 124 -2.12 4.83 6.84
N VAL A 125 -1.24 5.15 7.78
CA VAL A 125 0.07 4.51 7.87
C VAL A 125 0.29 3.95 9.27
N ARG A 126 0.63 2.66 9.32
CA ARG A 126 1.08 1.97 10.52
C ARG A 126 2.52 1.51 10.30
N LEU A 127 3.41 2.01 11.16
CA LEU A 127 4.82 1.62 11.20
C LEU A 127 5.12 0.92 12.53
N GLU A 128 5.96 -0.11 12.50
CA GLU A 128 6.54 -0.75 13.69
C GLU A 128 8.00 -1.06 13.47
N GLY A 129 8.74 -1.22 14.57
CA GLY A 129 10.10 -1.74 14.54
C GLY A 129 11.16 -0.64 14.65
N THR A 130 12.30 -0.81 13.97
CA THR A 130 13.44 0.09 14.17
C THR A 130 13.11 1.51 13.71
N ASN A 131 13.42 2.50 14.55
CA ASN A 131 13.18 3.93 14.32
C ASN A 131 11.71 4.33 14.15
N VAL A 132 10.76 3.56 14.70
CA VAL A 132 9.32 3.85 14.58
C VAL A 132 8.95 5.27 15.01
N GLU A 133 9.48 5.76 16.13
CA GLU A 133 9.21 7.12 16.63
C GLU A 133 9.67 8.20 15.64
N LEU A 134 10.84 8.00 15.03
CA LEU A 134 11.36 8.90 14.01
C LEU A 134 10.51 8.83 12.73
N GLY A 135 10.09 7.63 12.31
CA GLY A 135 9.17 7.45 11.18
C GLY A 135 7.84 8.16 11.40
N LYS A 136 7.21 7.99 12.58
CA LYS A 136 5.97 8.70 12.95
C LYS A 136 6.16 10.22 12.93
N LYS A 137 7.29 10.72 13.44
CA LYS A 137 7.63 12.15 13.39
C LYS A 137 7.73 12.67 11.96
N ILE A 138 8.42 11.96 11.07
CA ILE A 138 8.56 12.32 9.65
C ILE A 138 7.18 12.41 8.97
N LEU A 139 6.29 11.45 9.23
CA LEU A 139 4.93 11.48 8.68
C LEU A 139 4.14 12.69 9.20
N ALA A 140 4.21 12.98 10.50
CA ALA A 140 3.50 14.09 11.12
C ALA A 140 4.00 15.47 10.65
N GLU A 141 5.31 15.62 10.43
CA GLU A 141 5.94 16.88 9.97
C GLU A 141 5.85 17.08 8.45
N SER A 142 5.32 16.10 7.71
CA SER A 142 5.33 16.11 6.24
C SER A 142 4.45 17.19 5.59
N GLY A 143 3.47 17.71 6.33
CA GLY A 143 2.42 18.61 5.85
C GLY A 143 1.34 17.91 5.03
N LEU A 144 1.38 16.57 4.93
CA LEU A 144 0.40 15.76 4.22
C LEU A 144 -0.69 15.28 5.17
N ALA A 145 -1.90 15.03 4.64
CA ALA A 145 -3.01 14.42 5.38
C ALA A 145 -2.79 12.92 5.60
N ILE A 146 -1.79 12.56 6.39
CA ILE A 146 -1.44 11.18 6.75
C ILE A 146 -1.96 10.87 8.15
N ILE A 147 -2.75 9.82 8.27
CA ILE A 147 -3.28 9.35 9.54
C ILE A 147 -2.36 8.25 10.07
N ALA A 148 -1.59 8.56 11.12
CA ALA A 148 -0.78 7.55 11.79
C ALA A 148 -1.65 6.61 12.64
N ALA A 149 -1.32 5.31 12.62
CA ALA A 149 -1.99 4.29 13.42
C ALA A 149 -1.00 3.54 14.33
N ASP A 150 -1.48 3.12 15.49
CA ASP A 150 -0.63 2.56 16.55
C ASP A 150 -0.54 1.04 16.51
N ASN A 151 -1.56 0.37 15.98
CA ASN A 151 -1.57 -1.07 15.79
C ASN A 151 -2.46 -1.45 14.61
N LEU A 152 -2.47 -2.73 14.24
CA LEU A 152 -3.18 -3.19 13.05
C LEU A 152 -4.71 -2.99 13.15
N ALA A 153 -5.30 -3.17 14.33
CA ALA A 153 -6.72 -2.96 14.55
C ALA A 153 -7.11 -1.47 14.46
N ASP A 154 -6.30 -0.60 15.04
CA ASP A 154 -6.44 0.85 14.93
C ASP A 154 -6.29 1.33 13.48
N ALA A 155 -5.28 0.82 12.76
CA ALA A 155 -5.05 1.15 11.35
C ALA A 155 -6.26 0.81 10.47
N ALA A 156 -6.80 -0.39 10.63
CA ALA A 156 -7.96 -0.83 9.86
C ALA A 156 -9.20 0.00 10.18
N LYS A 157 -9.49 0.27 11.46
CA LYS A 157 -10.61 1.15 11.87
C LYS A 157 -10.48 2.55 11.28
N LYS A 158 -9.28 3.14 11.36
CA LYS A 158 -8.98 4.46 10.81
C LYS A 158 -9.14 4.49 9.28
N ALA A 159 -8.67 3.47 8.57
CA ALA A 159 -8.81 3.40 7.11
C ALA A 159 -10.28 3.31 6.69
N VAL A 160 -11.07 2.44 7.34
CA VAL A 160 -12.51 2.34 7.07
C VAL A 160 -13.24 3.64 7.39
N ALA A 161 -12.91 4.29 8.51
CA ALA A 161 -13.52 5.56 8.89
C ALA A 161 -13.16 6.67 7.89
N ALA A 162 -11.89 6.80 7.52
CA ALA A 162 -11.41 7.82 6.60
C ALA A 162 -12.06 7.71 5.20
N VAL A 163 -12.23 6.49 4.70
CA VAL A 163 -12.95 6.24 3.43
C VAL A 163 -14.43 6.62 3.54
N LYS A 164 -15.10 6.28 4.65
CA LYS A 164 -16.49 6.68 4.89
C LYS A 164 -16.65 8.19 4.97
N GLU A 165 -15.73 8.88 5.65
CA GLU A 165 -15.73 10.34 5.77
C GLU A 165 -15.47 11.02 4.43
N ALA A 166 -14.48 10.55 3.66
CA ALA A 166 -14.19 11.07 2.32
C ALA A 166 -15.37 10.91 1.34
N ARG A 167 -16.18 9.86 1.50
CA ARG A 167 -17.45 9.69 0.77
C ARG A 167 -18.50 10.71 1.20
N ALA A 168 -18.65 10.91 2.51
CA ALA A 168 -19.63 11.85 3.07
C ALA A 168 -19.30 13.32 2.72
N SER A 169 -18.03 13.67 2.60
CA SER A 169 -17.56 15.01 2.23
C SER A 169 -17.45 15.26 0.71
N GLY A 170 -17.74 14.26 -0.13
CA GLY A 170 -17.68 14.38 -1.59
C GLY A 170 -16.27 14.36 -2.19
N VAL A 171 -15.23 14.06 -1.39
CA VAL A 171 -13.83 14.05 -1.81
C VAL A 171 -13.44 12.75 -2.55
N ALA A 172 -14.21 11.67 -2.39
CA ALA A 172 -13.92 10.33 -2.92
C ALA A 172 -14.01 10.16 -4.47
N GLY A 173 -14.13 11.25 -5.23
CA GLY A 173 -14.44 11.24 -6.68
C GLY A 173 -13.34 11.73 -7.63
N GLY A 174 -12.20 12.22 -7.14
CA GLY A 174 -11.13 12.72 -8.01
C GLY A 174 -10.13 11.64 -8.41
N VAL A 175 -10.29 11.06 -9.60
CA VAL A 175 -9.18 10.49 -10.36
C VAL A 175 -8.51 11.63 -11.12
#